data_AF-A0A7X4DT43-F1
#
_entry.id   AF-A0A7X4DT43-F1
#
_cell.length_a   1.000
_cell.length_b   1.000
_cell.length_c   1.000
_cell.angle_alpha   90.00
_cell.angle_beta   90.00
_cell.angle_gamma   90.00
#
_symmetry.space_group_name_H-M   'P 1'
#
loop_
_entity.id
_entity.type
_entity.pdbx_description
1 polymer ?
#
loop_
_entity_poly.entity_id
_entity_poly.type
_entity_poly.pdbx_seq_one_letter_code
_entity_poly.pdbx_strand_id
1 'polypeptide(L)'
;MRDVWSVGDFAFAPALEAFLNGVTVAERQTKEGSIQARWSKVIAPWIVFDKEAQLAYPSKSERARLLSEAFRPSVEAARNELNLLAQSRRSLPNGRDHWAMPPLGKTRLKIDQLAVDSAGNLVLLEIKDASGSASEVYYAPFQLLQNVWEWQRALPAVRGSLQRLLDARVELSLTPGGVPPITGVVRAAIGFGADERSERVRSRYSEVLGIVNAQLPSGVSSIETWAFVNEKPIRLAFAVHR
;
A
#
# COMPACT_ATOMS: atom_id res chain seq x y z
N MET A 1 -9.35 -37.19 5.55
CA MET A 1 -8.85 -36.03 6.33
C MET A 1 -10.02 -35.07 6.47
N ARG A 2 -10.31 -34.58 7.68
CA ARG A 2 -11.27 -33.48 7.84
C ARG A 2 -10.52 -32.20 7.51
N ASP A 3 -10.91 -31.53 6.43
CA ASP A 3 -10.26 -30.29 5.95
C ASP A 3 -10.72 -29.03 6.71
N VAL A 4 -11.53 -29.20 7.75
CA VAL A 4 -12.08 -28.08 8.53
C VAL A 4 -11.92 -28.42 10.01
N TRP A 5 -11.11 -27.62 10.69
CA TRP A 5 -10.92 -27.66 12.14
C TRP A 5 -11.81 -26.59 12.78
N SER A 6 -12.55 -26.96 13.82
CA SER A 6 -13.28 -26.01 14.65
C SER A 6 -12.41 -25.61 15.84
N VAL A 7 -12.52 -24.36 16.30
CA VAL A 7 -11.84 -23.88 17.52
C VAL A 7 -12.23 -24.71 18.76
N GLY A 8 -13.42 -25.34 18.73
CA GLY A 8 -13.87 -26.25 19.78
C GLY A 8 -13.29 -27.67 19.72
N ASP A 9 -12.53 -28.02 18.69
CA ASP A 9 -11.92 -29.35 18.58
C ASP A 9 -10.74 -29.47 19.56
N PHE A 10 -10.76 -30.48 20.43
CA PHE A 10 -9.71 -30.72 21.43
C PHE A 10 -8.29 -30.80 20.82
N ALA A 11 -8.17 -31.24 19.58
CA ALA A 11 -6.90 -31.35 18.87
C ALA A 11 -6.41 -30.02 18.26
N PHE A 12 -7.27 -28.99 18.14
CA PHE A 12 -6.95 -27.77 17.41
C PHE A 12 -5.80 -26.99 18.04
N ALA A 13 -5.84 -26.74 19.34
CA ALA A 13 -4.79 -25.98 20.03
C ALA A 13 -3.41 -26.68 19.95
N PRO A 14 -3.27 -27.99 20.24
CA PRO A 14 -2.01 -28.71 20.04
C PRO A 14 -1.51 -28.70 18.58
N ALA A 15 -2.41 -28.84 17.60
CA ALA A 15 -2.03 -28.81 16.19
C ALA A 15 -1.57 -27.41 15.74
N LEU A 16 -2.23 -26.36 16.20
CA LEU A 16 -1.82 -24.97 15.96
C LEU A 16 -0.46 -24.68 16.60
N GLU A 17 -0.24 -25.11 17.84
CA GLU A 17 1.04 -24.93 18.53
C GLU A 17 2.18 -25.67 17.80
N ALA A 18 1.97 -26.92 17.40
CA ALA A 18 2.95 -27.68 16.61
C ALA A 18 3.27 -26.99 15.27
N PHE A 19 2.24 -26.45 14.60
CA PHE A 19 2.43 -25.67 13.39
C PHE A 19 3.25 -24.40 13.65
N LEU A 20 2.86 -23.58 14.63
CA LEU A 20 3.54 -22.33 14.97
C LEU A 20 5.01 -22.56 15.36
N ASN A 21 5.31 -23.62 16.11
CA ASN A 21 6.67 -24.00 16.49
C ASN A 21 7.53 -24.42 15.29
N GLY A 22 6.91 -24.86 14.19
CA GLY A 22 7.58 -25.16 12.93
C GLY A 22 7.82 -23.94 12.03
N VAL A 23 7.22 -22.78 12.34
CA VAL A 23 7.35 -21.58 11.52
C VAL A 23 8.65 -20.84 11.86
N THR A 24 9.59 -20.83 10.91
CA THR A 24 10.78 -19.96 10.99
C THR A 24 10.47 -18.62 10.29
N VAL A 25 10.56 -17.52 11.03
CA VAL A 25 10.35 -16.16 10.49
C VAL A 25 11.70 -15.48 10.29
N ALA A 26 12.00 -15.03 9.06
CA ALA A 26 13.25 -14.32 8.78
C ALA A 26 13.24 -12.90 9.37
N GLU A 27 14.40 -12.38 9.79
CA GLU A 27 14.50 -11.06 10.45
C GLU A 27 13.89 -9.90 9.63
N ARG A 28 14.07 -9.91 8.30
CA ARG A 28 13.45 -8.92 7.39
C ARG A 28 11.92 -8.95 7.48
N GLN A 29 11.32 -10.14 7.57
CA GLN A 29 9.87 -10.31 7.73
C GLN A 29 9.41 -9.83 9.10
N THR A 30 10.24 -9.94 10.12
CA THR A 30 9.98 -9.39 11.45
C THR A 30 9.92 -7.86 11.42
N LYS A 31 10.85 -7.19 10.72
CA LYS A 31 10.86 -5.72 10.61
C LYS A 31 9.65 -5.19 9.85
N GLU A 32 9.43 -5.66 8.62
CA GLU A 32 8.29 -5.22 7.80
C GLU A 32 6.95 -5.57 8.47
N GLY A 33 6.82 -6.79 8.99
CA GLY A 33 5.66 -7.24 9.76
C GLY A 33 5.39 -6.39 11.00
N SER A 34 6.45 -5.92 11.70
CA SER A 34 6.29 -5.04 12.85
C SER A 34 5.74 -3.67 12.48
N ILE A 35 6.17 -3.10 11.33
CA ILE A 35 5.68 -1.81 10.83
C ILE A 35 4.21 -1.98 10.41
N GLN A 36 3.88 -3.04 9.68
CA GLN A 36 2.51 -3.35 9.30
C GLN A 36 1.61 -3.53 10.53
N ALA A 37 2.06 -4.30 11.53
CA ALA A 37 1.31 -4.50 12.77
C ALA A 37 1.07 -3.19 13.53
N ARG A 38 2.03 -2.27 13.51
CA ARG A 38 1.90 -0.94 14.13
C ARG A 38 0.86 -0.08 13.42
N TRP A 39 0.90 -0.02 12.09
CA TRP A 39 -0.11 0.68 11.30
C TRP A 39 -1.52 0.12 11.51
N SER A 40 -1.66 -1.20 11.69
CA SER A 40 -2.98 -1.80 11.96
C SER A 40 -3.59 -1.41 13.31
N LYS A 41 -2.81 -0.87 14.25
CA LYS A 41 -3.31 -0.38 15.55
C LYS A 41 -3.72 1.10 15.50
N VAL A 42 -3.47 1.78 14.39
CA VAL A 42 -3.84 3.18 14.21
C VAL A 42 -5.36 3.29 14.05
N ILE A 43 -5.96 4.18 14.84
CA ILE A 43 -7.40 4.49 14.78
C ILE A 43 -7.68 5.88 14.18
N ALA A 44 -6.63 6.69 14.01
CA ALA A 44 -6.69 8.01 13.39
C ALA A 44 -5.34 8.27 12.69
N PRO A 45 -5.33 8.76 11.44
CA PRO A 45 -6.43 9.40 10.70
C PRO A 45 -7.44 8.44 10.03
N TRP A 46 -7.19 7.14 10.04
CA TRP A 46 -8.07 6.11 9.50
C TRP A 46 -7.96 4.82 10.31
N ILE A 47 -8.91 3.92 10.10
CA ILE A 47 -9.00 2.63 10.78
C ILE A 47 -8.75 1.52 9.76
N VAL A 48 -7.69 0.75 9.96
CA VAL A 48 -7.35 -0.41 9.13
C VAL A 48 -8.32 -1.54 9.43
N PHE A 49 -8.90 -2.14 8.39
CA PHE A 49 -9.82 -3.27 8.51
C PHE A 49 -9.39 -4.49 7.68
N ASP A 50 -8.44 -4.36 6.76
CA ASP A 50 -7.92 -5.51 6.04
C ASP A 50 -6.43 -5.38 5.75
N LYS A 51 -5.76 -6.51 5.58
CA LYS A 51 -4.33 -6.57 5.25
C LYS A 51 -4.14 -7.43 4.03
N GLU A 52 -3.10 -7.11 3.27
CA GLU A 52 -2.66 -7.94 2.15
C GLU A 52 -3.72 -8.12 1.05
N ALA A 53 -4.58 -7.11 0.85
CA ALA A 53 -5.75 -7.21 0.00
C ALA A 53 -5.38 -7.22 -1.50
N GLN A 54 -6.12 -8.03 -2.25
CA GLN A 54 -5.99 -8.16 -3.70
C GLN A 54 -7.37 -8.31 -4.33
N LEU A 55 -7.56 -7.67 -5.50
CA LEU A 55 -8.75 -7.88 -6.32
C LEU A 55 -8.65 -9.20 -7.09
N ALA A 56 -9.69 -10.02 -6.96
CA ALA A 56 -9.86 -11.23 -7.75
C ALA A 56 -10.54 -10.90 -9.08
N TYR A 57 -10.10 -11.56 -10.14
CA TYR A 57 -10.68 -11.44 -11.49
C TYR A 57 -11.05 -12.82 -12.01
N PRO A 58 -12.12 -12.93 -12.84
CA PRO A 58 -12.52 -14.21 -13.43
C PRO A 58 -11.38 -14.90 -14.22
N SER A 59 -10.50 -14.13 -14.84
CA SER A 59 -9.31 -14.66 -15.52
C SER A 59 -8.17 -13.63 -15.58
N LYS A 60 -6.96 -14.10 -15.89
CA LYS A 60 -5.80 -13.23 -16.16
C LYS A 60 -6.03 -12.36 -17.40
N SER A 61 -6.71 -12.87 -18.41
CA SER A 61 -7.02 -12.14 -19.65
C SER A 61 -8.03 -11.02 -19.40
N GLU A 62 -9.07 -11.29 -18.61
CA GLU A 62 -10.06 -10.28 -18.20
C GLU A 62 -9.37 -9.14 -17.46
N ARG A 63 -8.50 -9.50 -16.49
CA ARG A 63 -7.68 -8.53 -15.79
C ARG A 63 -6.83 -7.73 -16.78
N ALA A 64 -6.02 -8.39 -17.60
CA ALA A 64 -5.10 -7.71 -18.53
C ALA A 64 -5.84 -6.73 -19.45
N ARG A 65 -7.02 -7.12 -19.97
CA ARG A 65 -7.91 -6.29 -20.78
C ARG A 65 -8.37 -5.04 -20.01
N LEU A 66 -8.93 -5.24 -18.81
CA LEU A 66 -9.40 -4.16 -17.94
C LEU A 66 -8.26 -3.21 -17.54
N LEU A 67 -7.06 -3.74 -17.30
CA LEU A 67 -5.89 -2.91 -16.97
C LEU A 67 -5.35 -2.16 -18.20
N SER A 68 -5.38 -2.79 -19.38
CA SER A 68 -4.91 -2.17 -20.63
C SER A 68 -5.80 -1.05 -21.14
N GLU A 69 -7.12 -1.17 -20.98
CA GLU A 69 -8.08 -0.25 -21.61
C GLU A 69 -8.24 1.09 -20.88
N ALA A 70 -7.99 1.16 -19.56
CA ALA A 70 -8.38 2.36 -18.78
C ALA A 70 -7.25 3.14 -18.10
N PHE A 71 -6.12 2.51 -17.76
CA PHE A 71 -5.11 3.19 -16.95
C PHE A 71 -3.66 2.93 -17.34
N ARG A 72 -3.43 1.98 -18.26
CA ARG A 72 -2.12 1.76 -18.86
C ARG A 72 -1.48 3.06 -19.38
N PRO A 73 -2.21 4.01 -20.02
CA PRO A 73 -1.60 5.27 -20.47
C PRO A 73 -0.99 6.10 -19.34
N SER A 74 -1.69 6.31 -18.22
CA SER A 74 -1.19 7.13 -17.11
C SER A 74 -0.03 6.48 -16.37
N VAL A 75 -0.09 5.15 -16.19
CA VAL A 75 1.01 4.39 -15.57
C VAL A 75 2.24 4.37 -16.49
N GLU A 76 2.07 4.21 -17.80
CA GLU A 76 3.14 4.27 -18.78
C GLU A 76 3.72 5.69 -18.91
N ALA A 77 2.88 6.73 -18.87
CA ALA A 77 3.32 8.12 -18.88
C ALA A 77 4.20 8.43 -17.66
N ALA A 78 3.72 8.11 -16.44
CA ALA A 78 4.53 8.23 -15.22
C ALA A 78 5.86 7.48 -15.37
N ARG A 79 5.82 6.27 -15.91
CA ARG A 79 7.01 5.43 -16.08
C ARG A 79 8.02 6.02 -17.05
N ASN A 80 7.55 6.57 -18.17
CA ASN A 80 8.38 7.20 -19.18
C ASN A 80 9.07 8.44 -18.62
N GLU A 81 8.33 9.28 -17.89
CA GLU A 81 8.89 10.46 -17.22
C GLU A 81 9.93 10.07 -16.16
N LEU A 82 9.64 9.06 -15.34
CA LEU A 82 10.59 8.52 -14.37
C LEU A 82 11.82 7.87 -15.01
N ASN A 83 11.67 7.24 -16.18
CA ASN A 83 12.79 6.71 -16.95
C ASN A 83 13.71 7.84 -17.43
N LEU A 84 13.15 8.92 -17.99
CA LEU A 84 13.90 10.09 -18.44
C LEU A 84 14.63 10.76 -17.27
N LEU A 85 13.96 10.90 -16.12
CA LEU A 85 14.56 11.42 -14.90
C LEU A 85 15.72 10.53 -14.42
N ALA A 86 15.51 9.22 -14.35
CA ALA A 86 16.55 8.28 -13.93
C ALA A 86 17.76 8.32 -14.88
N GLN A 87 17.53 8.39 -16.20
CA GLN A 87 18.58 8.47 -17.21
C GLN A 87 19.37 9.78 -17.14
N SER A 88 18.71 10.94 -17.00
CA SER A 88 19.38 12.24 -16.91
C SER A 88 20.28 12.36 -15.67
N ARG A 89 19.91 11.68 -14.58
CA ARG A 89 20.69 11.64 -13.33
C ARG A 89 21.69 10.48 -13.27
N ARG A 90 21.67 9.56 -14.23
CA ARG A 90 22.59 8.41 -14.29
C ARG A 90 23.99 8.80 -14.78
N SER A 91 24.11 9.89 -15.53
CA SER A 91 25.35 10.26 -16.25
C SER A 91 26.31 11.17 -15.46
N LEU A 92 26.17 11.30 -14.14
CA LEU A 92 27.06 12.16 -13.34
C LEU A 92 28.43 11.48 -13.09
N PRO A 93 29.56 12.16 -13.37
CA PRO A 93 30.91 11.57 -13.44
C PRO A 93 31.48 11.04 -12.11
N ASN A 94 30.78 11.19 -10.98
CA ASN A 94 31.31 10.89 -9.65
C ASN A 94 30.79 9.58 -9.03
N GLY A 95 30.17 8.69 -9.82
CA GLY A 95 30.01 7.25 -9.52
C GLY A 95 29.15 6.84 -8.32
N ARG A 96 28.71 7.76 -7.45
CA ARG A 96 28.04 7.45 -6.17
C ARG A 96 26.56 7.84 -6.12
N ASP A 97 26.08 8.50 -7.18
CA ASP A 97 24.79 9.21 -7.16
C ASP A 97 23.76 8.73 -8.19
N HIS A 98 23.88 7.51 -8.69
CA HIS A 98 22.98 7.01 -9.72
C HIS A 98 21.54 6.81 -9.21
N TRP A 99 20.57 7.14 -10.06
CA TRP A 99 19.19 6.70 -9.89
C TRP A 99 19.07 5.28 -10.44
N ALA A 100 18.41 4.39 -9.68
CA ALA A 100 17.96 3.13 -10.24
C ALA A 100 16.89 3.39 -11.30
N MET A 101 16.76 2.51 -12.29
CA MET A 101 15.63 2.55 -13.22
C MET A 101 14.32 2.25 -12.47
N PRO A 102 13.18 2.85 -12.88
CA PRO A 102 11.90 2.57 -12.26
C PRO A 102 11.51 1.09 -12.43
N PRO A 103 10.86 0.50 -11.42
CA PRO A 103 10.49 -0.91 -11.45
C PRO A 103 9.57 -1.24 -12.63
N LEU A 104 9.57 -2.52 -13.03
CA LEU A 104 8.59 -3.05 -13.97
C LEU A 104 7.17 -2.98 -13.39
N GLY A 105 6.19 -2.85 -14.27
CA GLY A 105 4.77 -2.92 -13.87
C GLY A 105 4.50 -4.23 -13.13
N LYS A 106 3.74 -4.15 -12.03
CA LYS A 106 3.45 -5.32 -11.20
C LYS A 106 2.46 -6.23 -11.96
N THR A 107 2.82 -7.50 -12.13
CA THR A 107 1.91 -8.49 -12.71
C THR A 107 0.82 -8.92 -11.72
N ARG A 108 1.03 -8.72 -10.42
CA ARG A 108 0.04 -8.89 -9.35
C ARG A 108 0.01 -7.63 -8.50
N LEU A 109 -1.17 -7.05 -8.38
CA LEU A 109 -1.41 -5.88 -7.56
C LEU A 109 -2.00 -6.34 -6.23
N LYS A 110 -1.30 -5.94 -5.17
CA LYS A 110 -1.59 -6.24 -3.78
C LYS A 110 -1.36 -4.94 -3.04
N ILE A 111 -2.29 -4.58 -2.17
CA ILE A 111 -2.15 -3.46 -1.26
C ILE A 111 -1.84 -4.01 0.14
N ASP A 112 -0.95 -3.36 0.85
CA ASP A 112 -0.52 -3.87 2.16
C ASP A 112 -1.65 -3.78 3.17
N GLN A 113 -2.42 -2.69 3.16
CA GLN A 113 -3.57 -2.52 4.05
C GLN A 113 -4.71 -1.73 3.40
N LEU A 114 -5.93 -2.09 3.76
CA LEU A 114 -7.14 -1.30 3.51
C LEU A 114 -7.60 -0.66 4.80
N ALA A 115 -7.96 0.62 4.73
CA ALA A 115 -8.51 1.37 5.83
C ALA A 115 -9.70 2.23 5.39
N VAL A 116 -10.46 2.73 6.37
CA VAL A 116 -11.53 3.70 6.14
C VAL A 116 -11.24 4.95 6.97
N ASP A 117 -11.36 6.12 6.35
CA ASP A 117 -11.21 7.39 7.05
C ASP A 117 -12.53 7.85 7.70
N SER A 118 -12.48 8.95 8.45
CA SER A 118 -13.67 9.52 9.12
C SER A 118 -14.78 9.99 8.15
N ALA A 119 -14.48 10.14 6.85
CA ALA A 119 -15.42 10.56 5.83
C ALA A 119 -15.97 9.39 5.00
N GLY A 120 -15.60 8.14 5.33
CA GLY A 120 -16.04 6.95 4.60
C GLY A 120 -15.30 6.70 3.28
N ASN A 121 -14.14 7.34 3.07
CA ASN A 121 -13.28 7.03 1.92
C ASN A 121 -12.50 5.75 2.17
N LEU A 122 -12.30 4.96 1.11
CA LEU A 122 -11.43 3.79 1.15
C LEU A 122 -9.97 4.26 1.02
N VAL A 123 -9.17 4.02 2.06
CA VAL A 123 -7.75 4.35 2.08
C VAL A 123 -6.94 3.11 1.68
N LEU A 124 -6.16 3.25 0.61
CA LEU A 124 -5.15 2.28 0.18
C LEU A 124 -3.82 2.66 0.83
N LEU A 125 -3.32 1.81 1.73
CA LEU A 125 -2.08 2.05 2.46
C LEU A 125 -0.99 1.10 1.95
N GLU A 126 0.03 1.67 1.31
CA GLU A 126 1.29 0.98 1.01
C GLU A 126 2.27 1.25 2.14
N ILE A 127 2.89 0.20 2.68
CA ILE A 127 3.79 0.27 3.82
C ILE A 127 5.22 0.05 3.34
N LYS A 128 6.14 0.88 3.85
CA LYS A 128 7.56 0.77 3.52
C LYS A 128 8.42 0.88 4.77
N ASP A 129 9.49 0.10 4.79
CA ASP A 129 10.60 0.32 5.70
C ASP A 129 11.47 1.45 5.14
N ALA A 130 11.54 2.57 5.87
CA ALA A 130 12.33 3.75 5.50
C ALA A 130 13.85 3.44 5.41
N SER A 131 14.31 2.41 6.13
CA SER A 131 15.70 1.95 6.15
C SER A 131 16.02 0.93 5.06
N GLY A 132 15.00 0.51 4.29
CA GLY A 132 15.12 -0.45 3.21
C GLY A 132 15.92 0.08 2.01
N SER A 133 15.87 -0.67 0.89
CA SER A 133 16.55 -0.24 -0.33
C SER A 133 16.06 1.14 -0.75
N ALA A 134 16.99 2.07 -0.97
CA ALA A 134 16.68 3.44 -1.35
C ALA A 134 15.70 3.50 -2.54
N SER A 135 15.91 2.67 -3.56
CA SER A 135 15.04 2.60 -4.74
C SER A 135 13.66 2.04 -4.46
N GLU A 136 13.51 1.12 -3.51
CA GLU A 136 12.19 0.64 -3.07
C GLU A 136 11.42 1.76 -2.35
N VAL A 137 12.13 2.58 -1.58
CA VAL A 137 11.55 3.70 -0.84
C VAL A 137 11.13 4.83 -1.78
N TYR A 138 12.04 5.38 -2.59
CA TYR A 138 11.70 6.54 -3.42
C TYR A 138 10.78 6.22 -4.61
N TYR A 139 10.68 4.96 -5.05
CA TYR A 139 9.66 4.53 -6.03
C TYR A 139 8.35 4.01 -5.42
N ALA A 140 8.17 4.06 -4.09
CA ALA A 140 6.92 3.64 -3.46
C ALA A 140 5.67 4.34 -4.03
N PRO A 141 5.66 5.66 -4.33
CA PRO A 141 4.51 6.31 -4.97
C PRO A 141 4.15 5.67 -6.31
N PHE A 142 5.15 5.33 -7.12
CA PHE A 142 4.93 4.72 -8.43
C PHE A 142 4.39 3.29 -8.32
N GLN A 143 4.79 2.55 -7.28
CA GLN A 143 4.21 1.23 -6.99
C GLN A 143 2.73 1.34 -6.59
N LEU A 144 2.38 2.37 -5.80
CA LEU A 144 1.01 2.62 -5.34
C LEU A 144 0.10 3.13 -6.47
N LEU A 145 0.63 3.87 -7.46
CA LEU A 145 -0.16 4.40 -8.59
C LEU A 145 -0.99 3.32 -9.31
N GLN A 146 -0.39 2.15 -9.55
CA GLN A 146 -1.09 1.03 -10.21
C GLN A 146 -2.24 0.50 -9.36
N ASN A 147 -2.03 0.36 -8.05
CA ASN A 147 -3.07 -0.03 -7.10
C ASN A 147 -4.20 1.03 -7.09
N VAL A 148 -3.88 2.32 -7.05
CA VAL A 148 -4.90 3.39 -7.05
C VAL A 148 -5.81 3.32 -8.26
N TRP A 149 -5.26 3.15 -9.46
CA TRP A 149 -6.06 3.03 -10.68
C TRP A 149 -6.93 1.76 -10.69
N GLU A 150 -6.38 0.61 -10.29
CA GLU A 150 -7.11 -0.65 -10.24
C GLU A 150 -8.30 -0.56 -9.25
N TRP A 151 -8.04 -0.08 -8.04
CA TRP A 151 -9.03 0.04 -6.98
C TRP A 151 -10.06 1.14 -7.24
N GLN A 152 -9.67 2.32 -7.76
CA GLN A 152 -10.62 3.39 -8.07
C GLN A 152 -11.66 2.93 -9.09
N ARG A 153 -11.24 2.18 -10.12
CA ARG A 153 -12.16 1.62 -11.11
C ARG A 153 -13.03 0.50 -10.52
N ALA A 154 -12.45 -0.36 -9.70
CA ALA A 154 -13.17 -1.51 -9.13
C ALA A 154 -14.15 -1.12 -8.01
N LEU A 155 -13.89 -0.01 -7.31
CA LEU A 155 -14.59 0.38 -6.09
C LEU A 155 -16.13 0.32 -6.23
N PRO A 156 -16.78 0.86 -7.27
CA PRO A 156 -18.23 0.77 -7.41
C PRO A 156 -18.77 -0.66 -7.40
N ALA A 157 -18.05 -1.60 -8.01
CA ALA A 157 -18.46 -3.00 -8.09
C ALA A 157 -18.18 -3.77 -6.80
N VAL A 158 -17.10 -3.46 -6.09
CA VAL A 158 -16.67 -4.20 -4.89
C VAL A 158 -17.12 -3.58 -3.58
N ARG A 159 -17.64 -2.35 -3.58
CA ARG A 159 -18.04 -1.58 -2.38
C ARG A 159 -18.94 -2.38 -1.43
N GLY A 160 -19.98 -3.03 -1.96
CA GLY A 160 -20.89 -3.83 -1.14
C GLY A 160 -20.20 -5.01 -0.44
N SER A 161 -19.25 -5.66 -1.11
CA SER A 161 -18.45 -6.75 -0.52
C SER A 161 -17.47 -6.24 0.53
N LEU A 162 -16.82 -5.10 0.28
CA LEU A 162 -15.95 -4.44 1.26
C LEU A 162 -16.74 -4.00 2.51
N GLN A 163 -17.94 -3.45 2.33
CA GLN A 163 -18.80 -3.06 3.45
C GLN A 163 -19.17 -4.27 4.31
N ARG A 164 -19.60 -5.38 3.69
CA ARG A 164 -19.89 -6.62 4.44
C ARG A 164 -18.68 -7.16 5.21
N LEU A 165 -17.48 -7.06 4.63
CA LEU A 165 -16.25 -7.43 5.32
C LEU A 165 -16.00 -6.52 6.53
N LEU A 166 -16.12 -5.21 6.38
CA LEU A 166 -15.97 -4.25 7.47
C LEU A 166 -16.99 -4.52 8.58
N ASP A 167 -18.26 -4.68 8.24
CA ASP A 167 -19.35 -4.95 9.19
C ASP A 167 -19.08 -6.22 9.99
N ALA A 168 -18.72 -7.32 9.32
CA ALA A 168 -18.39 -8.58 9.97
C ALA A 168 -17.18 -8.45 10.92
N ARG A 169 -16.17 -7.64 10.56
CA ARG A 169 -15.02 -7.42 11.44
C ARG A 169 -15.36 -6.56 12.65
N VAL A 170 -16.26 -5.59 12.51
CA VAL A 170 -16.76 -4.80 13.64
C VAL A 170 -17.59 -5.69 14.57
N GLU A 171 -18.48 -6.53 14.02
CA GLU A 171 -19.27 -7.50 14.79
C GLU A 171 -18.38 -8.46 15.59
N LEU A 172 -17.30 -8.95 14.97
CA LEU A 172 -16.31 -9.82 15.61
C LEU A 172 -15.30 -9.06 16.50
N SER A 173 -15.47 -7.74 16.69
CA SER A 173 -14.54 -6.89 17.45
C SER A 173 -13.08 -6.95 16.98
N LEU A 174 -12.85 -7.32 15.71
CA LEU A 174 -11.54 -7.32 15.06
C LEU A 174 -11.16 -5.95 14.50
N THR A 175 -12.15 -5.06 14.42
CA THR A 175 -12.03 -3.64 14.07
C THR A 175 -12.82 -2.86 15.12
N PRO A 176 -12.34 -1.69 15.60
CA PRO A 176 -13.08 -0.86 16.55
C PRO A 176 -14.49 -0.51 16.06
N GLY A 177 -15.45 -0.35 16.97
CA GLY A 177 -16.78 0.15 16.64
C GLY A 177 -16.76 1.61 16.17
N GLY A 178 -17.82 2.05 15.48
CA GLY A 178 -17.97 3.43 15.02
C GLY A 178 -17.18 3.78 13.76
N VAL A 179 -16.66 2.78 13.02
CA VAL A 179 -16.07 3.02 11.69
C VAL A 179 -17.16 3.51 10.73
N PRO A 180 -16.95 4.59 9.98
CA PRO A 180 -17.90 5.03 8.96
C PRO A 180 -18.11 4.00 7.85
N PRO A 181 -19.29 3.96 7.22
CA PRO A 181 -19.51 3.14 6.03
C PRO A 181 -18.66 3.63 4.85
N ILE A 182 -18.30 2.71 3.97
CA ILE A 182 -17.50 2.97 2.77
C ILE A 182 -18.40 3.56 1.67
N THR A 183 -18.55 4.88 1.69
CA THR A 183 -19.41 5.63 0.75
C THR A 183 -18.62 6.54 -0.19
N GLY A 184 -17.41 6.91 0.19
CA GLY A 184 -16.58 7.89 -0.48
C GLY A 184 -15.77 7.35 -1.66
N VAL A 185 -14.64 8.01 -1.90
CA VAL A 185 -13.71 7.72 -3.00
C VAL A 185 -12.46 6.99 -2.50
N VAL A 186 -11.55 6.64 -3.40
CA VAL A 186 -10.21 6.16 -3.03
C VAL A 186 -9.35 7.32 -2.52
N ARG A 187 -8.70 7.10 -1.38
CA ARG A 187 -7.54 7.87 -0.90
C ARG A 187 -6.32 6.96 -0.89
N ALA A 188 -5.14 7.53 -1.08
CA ALA A 188 -3.91 6.78 -1.17
C ALA A 188 -2.89 7.32 -0.17
N ALA A 189 -2.26 6.43 0.58
CA ALA A 189 -1.24 6.80 1.56
C ALA A 189 -0.05 5.84 1.51
N ILE A 190 1.13 6.39 1.78
CA ILE A 190 2.34 5.63 2.05
C ILE A 190 2.68 5.80 3.52
N GLY A 191 2.75 4.68 4.24
CA GLY A 191 3.08 4.62 5.66
C GLY A 191 4.50 4.10 5.88
N PHE A 192 5.33 4.88 6.56
CA PHE A 192 6.63 4.44 7.06
C PHE A 192 6.53 4.01 8.53
N GLY A 193 7.54 3.28 9.01
CA GLY A 193 7.85 3.20 10.44
C GLY A 193 8.32 4.56 10.95
N ALA A 194 9.53 4.64 11.52
CA ALA A 194 10.20 5.92 11.68
C ALA A 194 10.65 6.47 10.31
N ASP A 195 10.68 7.79 10.13
CA ASP A 195 11.23 8.40 8.90
C ASP A 195 12.77 8.49 8.97
N GLU A 196 13.44 7.38 8.73
CA GLU A 196 14.90 7.25 8.71
C GLU A 196 15.52 7.55 7.32
N ARG A 197 14.72 8.06 6.38
CA ARG A 197 15.20 8.35 5.03
C ARG A 197 16.23 9.47 5.08
N SER A 198 17.34 9.27 4.36
CA SER A 198 18.30 10.35 4.12
C SER A 198 17.66 11.51 3.34
N GLU A 199 18.22 12.71 3.46
CA GLU A 199 17.77 13.89 2.70
C GLU A 199 17.72 13.61 1.19
N ARG A 200 18.73 12.90 0.68
CA ARG A 200 18.78 12.46 -0.72
C ARG A 200 17.59 11.57 -1.10
N VAL A 201 17.23 10.59 -0.26
CA VAL A 201 16.06 9.73 -0.52
C VAL A 201 14.76 10.53 -0.43
N ARG A 202 14.64 11.47 0.52
CA ARG A 202 13.47 12.36 0.65
C ARG A 202 13.30 13.25 -0.58
N SER A 203 14.37 13.85 -1.09
CA SER A 203 14.37 14.67 -2.31
C SER A 203 13.91 13.85 -3.52
N ARG A 204 14.50 12.67 -3.75
CA ARG A 204 14.09 11.75 -4.83
C ARG A 204 12.64 11.33 -4.71
N TYR A 205 12.21 10.97 -3.49
CA TYR A 205 10.83 10.60 -3.20
C TYR A 205 9.87 11.73 -3.56
N SER A 206 10.22 12.99 -3.25
CA SER A 206 9.41 14.15 -3.58
C SER A 206 9.28 14.37 -5.10
N GLU A 207 10.36 14.22 -5.87
CA GLU A 207 10.33 14.28 -7.33
C GLU A 207 9.42 13.18 -7.92
N VAL A 208 9.58 11.94 -7.45
CA VAL A 208 8.73 10.81 -7.89
C VAL A 208 7.27 11.03 -7.50
N LEU A 209 7.01 11.51 -6.29
CA LEU A 209 5.67 11.79 -5.79
C LEU A 209 4.97 12.87 -6.65
N GLY A 210 5.70 13.91 -7.07
CA GLY A 210 5.21 14.94 -7.98
C GLY A 210 4.75 14.37 -9.32
N ILE A 211 5.62 13.59 -9.96
CA ILE A 211 5.34 12.91 -11.24
C ILE A 211 4.12 11.98 -11.10
N VAL A 212 4.08 11.18 -10.03
CA VAL A 212 2.99 10.23 -9.80
C VAL A 212 1.67 10.92 -9.53
N ASN A 213 1.65 11.99 -8.72
CA ASN A 213 0.44 12.72 -8.40
C ASN A 213 -0.21 13.38 -9.63
N ALA A 214 0.60 13.78 -10.62
CA ALA A 214 0.09 14.29 -11.89
C ALA A 214 -0.65 13.22 -12.73
N GLN A 215 -0.46 11.94 -12.41
CA GLN A 215 -1.01 10.80 -13.16
C GLN A 215 -2.12 10.06 -12.39
N LEU A 216 -2.57 10.58 -11.25
CA LEU A 216 -3.67 10.00 -10.47
C LEU A 216 -5.01 10.11 -11.22
N PRO A 217 -5.93 9.17 -11.01
CA PRO A 217 -7.27 9.25 -11.57
C PRO A 217 -8.04 10.45 -11.00
N SER A 218 -8.95 10.99 -11.82
CA SER A 218 -9.84 12.09 -11.38
C SER A 218 -10.62 11.71 -10.13
N GLY A 219 -10.76 12.68 -9.22
CA GLY A 219 -11.43 12.51 -7.93
C GLY A 219 -10.57 11.89 -6.82
N VAL A 220 -9.36 11.42 -7.13
CA VAL A 220 -8.39 10.95 -6.11
C VAL A 220 -7.46 12.11 -5.73
N SER A 221 -7.36 12.37 -4.42
CA SER A 221 -6.45 13.38 -3.88
C SER A 221 -4.98 12.92 -3.95
N SER A 222 -4.05 13.86 -3.88
CA SER A 222 -2.61 13.57 -3.88
C SER A 222 -2.24 12.52 -2.83
N ILE A 223 -1.35 11.60 -3.20
CA ILE A 223 -0.88 10.54 -2.30
C ILE A 223 -0.28 11.18 -1.05
N GLU A 224 -0.79 10.76 0.11
CA GLU A 224 -0.30 11.20 1.39
C GLU A 224 0.89 10.37 1.83
N THR A 225 1.75 10.96 2.64
CA THR A 225 2.87 10.23 3.21
C THR A 225 2.89 10.44 4.71
N TRP A 226 3.07 9.36 5.44
CA TRP A 226 3.00 9.36 6.88
C TRP A 226 4.16 8.56 7.47
N ALA A 227 4.54 8.91 8.70
CA ALA A 227 5.53 8.18 9.48
C ALA A 227 5.14 8.22 10.96
N PHE A 228 5.73 7.34 11.75
CA PHE A 228 5.63 7.39 13.20
C PHE A 228 6.67 8.31 13.80
N VAL A 229 6.22 9.24 14.65
CA VAL A 229 7.07 10.00 15.57
C VAL A 229 6.53 9.80 16.98
N ASN A 230 7.37 9.27 17.87
CA ASN A 230 7.00 8.91 19.23
C ASN A 230 5.70 8.07 19.29
N GLU A 231 5.65 7.01 18.47
CA GLU A 231 4.49 6.09 18.32
C GLU A 231 3.19 6.73 17.80
N LYS A 232 3.22 7.99 17.36
CA LYS A 232 2.06 8.67 16.75
C LYS A 232 2.25 8.81 15.25
N PRO A 233 1.23 8.49 14.43
CA PRO A 233 1.29 8.74 13.00
C PRO A 233 1.24 10.25 12.75
N ILE A 234 2.22 10.77 12.02
CA ILE A 234 2.28 12.16 11.58
C ILE A 234 2.30 12.22 10.05
N ARG A 235 1.58 13.20 9.49
CA ARG A 235 1.62 13.46 8.06
C ARG A 235 2.90 14.22 7.75
N LEU A 236 3.64 13.71 6.76
CA LEU A 236 4.83 14.38 6.26
C LEU A 236 4.43 15.37 5.17
N ALA A 237 4.86 16.62 5.33
CA ALA A 237 4.71 17.65 4.31
C ALA A 237 5.88 17.58 3.33
N PHE A 238 5.59 17.64 2.03
CA PHE A 238 6.59 17.81 0.98
C PHE A 238 6.36 19.14 0.29
N ALA A 239 7.42 19.93 0.13
CA ALA A 239 7.38 21.10 -0.72
C ALA A 239 7.22 20.65 -2.18
N VAL A 240 6.16 21.08 -2.85
CA VAL A 240 6.04 20.93 -4.29
C VAL A 240 6.99 21.96 -4.90
N HIS A 241 8.22 21.55 -5.23
CA HIS A 241 9.08 22.36 -6.09
C HIS A 241 8.46 22.31 -7.49
N ARG A 242 7.74 23.38 -7.85
CA ARG A 242 7.26 23.65 -9.21
C ARG A 242 8.38 24.21 -10.06
#